data_AF-A0A8B3LSU9-F1
#
_entry.id   AF-A0A8B3LSU9-F1
#
_cell.length_a   1.000
_cell.length_b   1.000
_cell.length_c   1.000
_cell.angle_alpha   90.00
_cell.angle_beta   90.00
_cell.angle_gamma   90.00
#
_symmetry.space_group_name_H-M   'P 1'
#
loop_
_entity.id
_entity.type
_entity.pdbx_description
1 polymer ?
#
loop_
_entity_poly.entity_id
_entity_poly.type
_entity_poly.pdbx_seq_one_letter_code
_entity_poly.pdbx_strand_id
1 'polypeptide(L)'
;MNATKEFFETWLQENVGTLAGKEDVSFAVLAQQFEQDAEAAGYGREVREDELGNIEHAIEQALKNARSDVQGGADGQPSDATALMDALEVEDAKSGP
;
A
#
# COMPACT_ATOMS: atom_id res chain seq x y z
N MET A 1 -19.24 9.42 6.12
CA MET A 1 -18.21 8.36 6.12
C MET A 1 -18.86 7.15 6.74
N ASN A 2 -18.69 5.99 6.12
CA ASN A 2 -19.31 4.74 6.53
C ASN A 2 -18.32 4.00 7.41
N ALA A 3 -18.71 3.64 8.64
CA ALA A 3 -17.81 3.02 9.61
C ALA A 3 -17.19 1.73 9.08
N THR A 4 -17.97 0.94 8.33
CA THR A 4 -17.49 -0.29 7.67
C THR A 4 -16.45 0.00 6.59
N LYS A 5 -16.58 1.13 5.89
CA LYS A 5 -15.62 1.53 4.84
C LYS A 5 -14.30 2.00 5.44
N GLU A 6 -14.34 2.78 6.51
CA GLU A 6 -13.13 3.19 7.23
C GLU A 6 -12.40 1.99 7.84
N PHE A 7 -13.17 1.04 8.38
CA PHE A 7 -12.62 -0.24 8.86
C PHE A 7 -11.96 -1.03 7.72
N PHE A 8 -12.61 -1.11 6.55
CA PHE A 8 -12.08 -1.80 5.38
C PHE A 8 -10.77 -1.18 4.87
N GLU A 9 -10.69 0.14 4.79
CA GLU A 9 -9.47 0.85 4.36
C GLU A 9 -8.31 0.64 5.34
N THR A 10 -8.59 0.69 6.65
CA THR A 10 -7.60 0.42 7.70
C THR A 10 -7.13 -1.04 7.65
N TRP A 11 -8.08 -1.98 7.57
CA TRP A 11 -7.80 -3.40 7.49
C TRP A 11 -6.93 -3.74 6.28
N LEU A 12 -7.20 -3.13 5.12
CA LEU A 12 -6.38 -3.28 3.93
C LEU A 12 -4.95 -2.77 4.13
N GLN A 13 -4.74 -1.63 4.80
CA GLN A 13 -3.39 -1.14 5.07
C GLN A 13 -2.61 -2.09 6.00
N GLU A 14 -3.26 -2.59 7.05
CA GLU A 14 -2.64 -3.48 8.03
C GLU A 14 -2.34 -4.88 7.45
N ASN A 15 -3.29 -5.45 6.70
CA ASN A 15 -3.20 -6.83 6.23
C ASN A 15 -2.66 -6.97 4.80
N VAL A 16 -2.83 -5.94 3.97
CA VAL A 16 -2.51 -5.97 2.53
C VAL A 16 -1.45 -4.93 2.14
N GLY A 17 -1.38 -3.78 2.81
CA GLY A 17 -0.36 -2.76 2.60
C GLY A 17 1.07 -3.29 2.83
N THR A 18 1.22 -4.33 3.64
CA THR A 18 2.48 -5.06 3.86
C THR A 18 2.72 -6.22 2.87
N LEU A 19 1.72 -6.59 2.05
CA LEU A 19 1.81 -7.67 1.05
C LEU A 19 2.35 -7.21 -0.30
N ALA A 20 2.79 -5.95 -0.46
CA ALA A 20 3.39 -5.42 -1.68
C ALA A 20 4.65 -6.19 -2.19
N GLY A 21 5.09 -7.23 -1.47
CA GLY A 21 6.11 -8.20 -1.91
C GLY A 21 5.79 -9.68 -1.59
N LYS A 22 4.55 -10.04 -1.23
CA LYS A 22 4.13 -11.43 -0.95
C LYS A 22 3.10 -11.85 -2.00
N GLU A 23 3.59 -12.44 -3.08
CA GLU A 23 2.85 -12.74 -4.32
C GLU A 23 1.84 -13.91 -4.21
N ASP A 24 1.57 -14.46 -3.02
CA ASP A 24 0.86 -15.75 -2.88
C ASP A 24 -0.55 -15.67 -2.26
N VAL A 25 -1.03 -14.50 -1.84
CA VAL A 25 -2.37 -14.41 -1.22
C VAL A 25 -3.43 -14.05 -2.27
N SER A 26 -4.36 -14.97 -2.52
CA SER A 26 -5.49 -14.76 -3.45
C SER A 26 -6.52 -13.79 -2.85
N PHE A 27 -7.19 -13.00 -3.71
CA PHE A 27 -8.25 -12.06 -3.28
C PHE A 27 -9.36 -12.74 -2.48
N ALA A 28 -9.74 -13.97 -2.84
CA ALA A 28 -10.72 -14.76 -2.11
C ALA A 28 -10.32 -15.06 -0.65
N VAL A 29 -9.02 -15.22 -0.39
CA VAL A 29 -8.49 -15.45 0.96
C VAL A 29 -8.54 -14.15 1.77
N LEU A 30 -8.19 -13.02 1.15
CA LEU A 30 -8.30 -11.70 1.78
C LEU A 30 -9.76 -11.36 2.11
N ALA A 31 -10.69 -11.66 1.21
CA ALA A 31 -12.11 -11.45 1.45
C ALA A 31 -12.60 -12.27 2.65
N GLN A 32 -12.24 -13.55 2.72
CA GLN A 32 -12.59 -14.40 3.86
C GLN A 32 -12.01 -13.89 5.19
N GLN A 33 -10.76 -13.42 5.18
CA GLN A 33 -10.12 -12.88 6.38
C GLN A 33 -10.81 -11.59 6.83
N PHE A 34 -11.05 -10.65 5.90
CA PHE A 34 -11.82 -9.45 6.17
C PHE A 34 -13.22 -9.80 6.70
N GLU A 35 -13.85 -10.83 6.14
CA GLU A 35 -15.17 -11.24 6.60
C GLU A 35 -15.17 -11.70 8.07
N GLN A 36 -14.15 -12.41 8.51
CA GLN A 36 -14.00 -12.83 9.91
C GLN A 36 -13.72 -11.64 10.83
N ASP A 37 -12.78 -10.77 10.45
CA ASP A 37 -12.40 -9.60 11.25
C ASP A 37 -13.55 -8.58 11.37
N ALA A 38 -14.26 -8.34 10.27
CA ALA A 38 -15.39 -7.44 10.25
C ALA A 38 -16.56 -7.98 11.09
N GLU A 39 -16.83 -9.29 11.04
CA GLU A 39 -17.84 -9.91 11.92
C GLU A 39 -17.45 -9.79 13.40
N ALA A 40 -16.17 -10.01 13.74
CA ALA A 40 -15.65 -9.85 15.10
C ALA A 40 -15.73 -8.39 15.59
N ALA A 41 -15.58 -7.42 14.69
CA ALA A 41 -15.75 -6.00 14.97
C ALA A 41 -17.22 -5.54 15.04
N GLY A 42 -18.18 -6.42 14.74
CA GLY A 42 -19.61 -6.14 14.77
C GLY A 42 -20.21 -5.68 13.43
N TYR A 43 -19.44 -5.71 12.34
CA TYR A 43 -19.90 -5.46 10.98
C TYR A 43 -20.43 -6.76 10.36
N GLY A 44 -21.72 -7.01 10.56
CA GLY A 44 -22.41 -8.17 9.99
C GLY A 44 -22.37 -8.20 8.45
N ARG A 45 -22.66 -9.36 7.86
CA ARG A 45 -22.67 -9.56 6.40
C ARG A 45 -23.54 -8.53 5.67
N GLU A 46 -24.75 -8.29 6.16
CA GLU A 46 -25.71 -7.36 5.55
C GLU A 46 -25.17 -5.93 5.44
N VAL A 47 -24.54 -5.42 6.51
CA VAL A 47 -23.95 -4.06 6.52
C VAL A 47 -22.78 -3.97 5.54
N ARG A 48 -21.98 -5.03 5.43
CA ARG A 48 -20.84 -5.06 4.52
C ARG A 48 -21.28 -5.12 3.06
N GLU A 49 -22.27 -5.94 2.74
CA GLU A 49 -22.81 -6.01 1.37
C GLU A 49 -23.52 -4.72 0.97
N ASP A 50 -24.19 -4.04 1.90
CA ASP A 50 -24.82 -2.73 1.65
C ASP A 50 -23.78 -1.61 1.43
N GLU A 51 -22.73 -1.56 2.26
CA GLU A 51 -21.77 -0.45 2.25
C GLU A 51 -20.56 -0.65 1.33
N LEU A 52 -20.11 -1.90 1.15
CA LEU A 52 -18.93 -2.26 0.35
C LEU A 52 -19.30 -3.04 -0.92
N GLY A 53 -20.50 -3.63 -0.98
CA GLY A 53 -20.89 -4.51 -2.08
C GLY A 53 -20.10 -5.81 -2.07
N ASN A 54 -19.53 -6.16 -3.23
CA ASN A 54 -18.69 -7.35 -3.35
C ASN A 54 -17.29 -7.08 -2.76
N ILE A 55 -16.99 -7.70 -1.62
CA ILE A 55 -15.72 -7.57 -0.90
C ILE A 55 -14.52 -7.91 -1.79
N GLU A 56 -14.55 -9.00 -2.55
CA GLU A 56 -13.44 -9.37 -3.44
C GLU A 56 -13.15 -8.28 -4.47
N HIS A 57 -14.22 -7.72 -5.05
CA HIS A 57 -14.10 -6.63 -6.02
C HIS A 57 -13.56 -5.36 -5.35
N ALA A 58 -14.03 -5.03 -4.14
CA ALA A 58 -13.56 -3.88 -3.39
C ALA A 58 -12.06 -3.99 -3.06
N ILE A 59 -11.60 -5.19 -2.69
CA ILE A 59 -10.18 -5.47 -2.42
C ILE A 59 -9.35 -5.32 -3.70
N GLU A 60 -9.85 -5.88 -4.81
CA GLU A 60 -9.17 -5.77 -6.11
C GLU A 60 -9.02 -4.30 -6.55
N GLN A 61 -10.08 -3.50 -6.43
CA GLN A 61 -10.06 -2.07 -6.74
C GLN A 61 -9.10 -1.31 -5.83
N ALA A 62 -9.13 -1.58 -4.52
CA ALA A 62 -8.24 -0.92 -3.58
C ALA A 62 -6.77 -1.22 -3.87
N LEU A 63 -6.44 -2.47 -4.22
CA LEU A 63 -5.09 -2.86 -4.62
C LEU A 63 -4.65 -2.25 -5.96
N LYS A 64 -5.56 -2.20 -6.94
CA LYS A 64 -5.30 -1.51 -8.23
C LYS A 64 -5.04 -0.01 -8.00
N ASN A 65 -5.81 0.63 -7.14
CA ASN A 65 -5.64 2.04 -6.80
C ASN A 65 -4.36 2.29 -6.00
N ALA A 66 -4.03 1.45 -5.02
CA ALA A 66 -2.78 1.55 -4.26
C ALA A 66 -1.54 1.39 -5.16
N ARG A 67 -1.58 0.47 -6.13
CA ARG A 67 -0.51 0.33 -7.14
C ARG A 67 -0.44 1.54 -8.07
N SER A 68 -1.59 2.10 -8.43
CA SER A 68 -1.68 3.29 -9.27
C SER A 68 -1.24 4.55 -8.54
N ASP A 69 -1.38 4.63 -7.22
CA ASP A 69 -0.86 5.73 -6.39
C ASP A 69 0.68 5.65 -6.30
N VAL A 70 1.23 4.44 -6.18
CA VAL A 70 2.67 4.18 -6.27
C VAL A 70 3.24 4.45 -7.68
N GLN A 71 2.46 4.27 -8.76
CA GLN A 71 2.85 4.65 -10.13
C GLN A 71 2.45 6.09 -10.53
N GLY A 72 1.58 6.73 -9.75
CA GLY A 72 1.05 8.08 -9.95
C GLY A 72 1.81 9.14 -9.17
N GLY A 73 2.69 8.75 -8.25
CA GLY A 73 3.75 9.58 -7.66
C GLY A 73 4.88 9.93 -8.64
N ALA A 74 4.58 10.05 -9.92
CA ALA A 74 5.48 10.51 -10.97
C ALA A 74 5.05 11.89 -11.47
N ASP A 75 4.96 12.88 -10.57
CA ASP A 75 5.24 14.27 -10.92
C ASP A 75 5.68 15.03 -9.65
N GLY A 76 6.99 15.27 -9.53
CA GLY A 76 7.56 16.05 -8.42
C GLY A 76 8.94 15.60 -7.91
N GLN A 77 9.89 15.35 -8.82
CA GLN A 77 11.35 15.57 -8.74
C GLN A 77 12.04 15.85 -7.37
N PRO A 78 13.30 15.42 -7.14
CA PRO A 78 14.03 14.24 -7.63
C PRO A 78 14.49 13.36 -6.45
N SER A 79 14.82 12.10 -6.77
CA SER A 79 15.83 11.36 -6.03
C SER A 79 17.13 12.17 -6.02
N ASP A 80 17.38 12.91 -4.94
CA ASP A 80 18.69 13.43 -4.59
C ASP A 80 19.57 12.26 -4.11
N ALA A 81 19.80 11.31 -5.02
CA ALA A 81 20.82 10.28 -4.92
C ALA A 81 22.03 10.65 -5.80
N THR A 82 22.03 11.87 -6.38
CA THR A 82 23.14 12.43 -7.15
C THR A 82 24.11 13.22 -6.27
N ALA A 83 23.70 13.69 -5.09
CA ALA A 83 24.57 14.44 -4.17
C ALA A 83 25.62 13.58 -3.42
N LEU A 84 25.59 12.24 -3.56
CA LEU A 84 26.56 11.34 -2.89
C LEU A 84 27.63 10.77 -3.84
N MET A 85 27.59 11.08 -5.13
CA MET A 85 28.64 10.65 -6.08
C MET A 85 29.69 11.74 -6.36
N ASP A 86 29.45 12.99 -5.95
CA ASP A 86 30.39 14.12 -6.06
C ASP A 86 31.15 14.37 -4.74
N ALA A 87 31.68 13.30 -4.14
CA ALA A 87 32.63 13.41 -3.01
C ALA A 87 33.80 12.43 -3.15
N LEU A 88 33.94 11.81 -4.34
CA LEU A 88 34.93 10.77 -4.65
C LEU A 88 35.80 11.13 -5.88
N GLU A 89 35.90 12.42 -6.24
CA GLU A 89 37.00 12.87 -7.10
C GLU A 89 38.23 13.15 -6.22
N VAL A 90 39.09 12.14 -6.17
CA VAL A 90 40.47 12.24 -5.71
C VAL A 90 41.24 13.14 -6.69
N GLU A 91 41.76 14.27 -6.21
CA GLU A 91 42.96 14.88 -6.81
C GLU A 91 44.14 14.76 -5.86
N ASP A 92 45.03 13.85 -6.25
CA ASP A 92 46.46 13.81 -5.91
C ASP A 92 47.15 15.06 -6.48
N ALA A 93 47.70 15.93 -5.63
CA ALA A 93 48.70 16.91 -6.03
C ALA A 93 49.58 17.38 -4.83
N LYS A 94 50.75 16.76 -4.74
CA LYS A 94 52.08 17.24 -4.32
C LYS A 94 52.29 18.74 -4.03
N SER A 95 53.26 19.01 -3.13
CA SER A 95 54.00 20.28 -2.82
C SER A 95 53.37 21.13 -1.69
N GLY A 96 53.96 21.29 -0.49
CA GLY A 96 55.24 21.98 -0.17
C GLY A 96 55.02 23.50 -0.19
N PRO A 97 55.54 24.33 0.75
CA PRO A 97 56.74 24.19 1.58
C PRO A 97 56.53 24.13 3.11
#